data_AF-A0A1G1AC57-F1
#
_entry.id   AF-A0A1G1AC57-F1
#
_cell.length_a   1.000
_cell.length_b   1.000
_cell.length_c   1.000
_cell.angle_alpha   90.00
_cell.angle_beta   90.00
_cell.angle_gamma   90.00
#
_symmetry.space_group_name_H-M   'P 1'
#
loop_
_entity.id
_entity.type
_entity.pdbx_description
1 polymer ?
#
loop_
_entity_poly.entity_id
_entity_poly.type
_entity_poly.pdbx_seq_one_letter_code
_entity_poly.pdbx_strand_id
1 'polypeptide(L)'
;MTIEERLQKLEQKVDAIIAGDPKDEIRTKVIRLVDDFGKVRAILGAGAGEPSLSMSDKNGNICAMFGVEAESAMLALTNADGKARATLCVTENMPALQLNDTNGTARAALHLCNDAPMLNLYDENRVIRTSTTVADAGIGFEVHDVNGKTCAGLRTIDDKPRMDIIGTTGSVTLGALKDGPALLLADRTPCIRAGIRVSGSTQVSELYDARGNRVWAADQ
;
A
#
# COMPACT_ATOMS: atom_id res chain seq x y z
N MET A 1 -59.57 -24.63 -30.08
CA MET A 1 -58.52 -23.60 -30.24
C MET A 1 -57.80 -23.88 -31.54
N THR A 2 -57.86 -22.95 -32.48
CA THR A 2 -57.27 -23.09 -33.83
C THR A 2 -55.77 -22.82 -33.81
N ILE A 3 -55.08 -23.07 -34.92
CA ILE A 3 -53.63 -22.81 -35.04
C ILE A 3 -53.37 -21.30 -35.01
N GLU A 4 -54.21 -20.50 -35.67
CA GLU A 4 -54.14 -19.04 -35.68
C GLU A 4 -54.25 -18.47 -34.26
N GLU A 5 -55.18 -18.99 -33.45
CA GLU A 5 -55.34 -18.57 -32.05
C GLU A 5 -54.10 -18.90 -31.20
N ARG A 6 -53.41 -20.01 -31.48
CA ARG A 6 -52.17 -20.39 -30.78
C ARG A 6 -51.01 -19.51 -31.19
N LEU A 7 -50.92 -19.16 -32.47
CA LEU A 7 -49.85 -18.32 -33.02
C LEU A 7 -49.96 -16.90 -32.47
N GLN A 8 -51.15 -16.32 -32.48
CA GLN A 8 -51.39 -14.97 -31.94
C GLN A 8 -51.08 -14.88 -30.43
N LYS A 9 -51.39 -15.93 -29.67
CA LYS A 9 -51.05 -16.03 -28.24
C LYS A 9 -49.54 -16.16 -27.99
N LEU A 10 -48.81 -16.77 -28.93
CA LEU A 10 -47.36 -16.89 -28.89
C LEU A 10 -46.70 -15.55 -29.21
N GLU A 11 -47.15 -14.87 -30.27
CA GLU A 11 -46.69 -13.54 -30.66
C GLU A 11 -46.88 -12.53 -29.51
N GLN A 12 -48.06 -12.47 -28.88
CA GLN A 12 -48.29 -11.61 -27.71
C GLN A 12 -47.38 -11.92 -26.53
N LYS A 13 -47.06 -13.20 -26.29
CA LYS A 13 -46.12 -13.59 -25.22
C LYS A 13 -44.69 -13.20 -25.56
N VAL A 14 -44.29 -13.35 -26.82
CA VAL A 14 -42.97 -12.95 -27.30
C VAL A 14 -42.83 -11.43 -27.21
N ASP A 15 -43.83 -10.67 -27.65
CA ASP A 15 -43.85 -9.20 -27.54
C ASP A 15 -43.81 -8.75 -26.07
N ALA A 16 -44.54 -9.42 -25.17
CA ALA A 16 -44.48 -9.11 -23.74
C ALA A 16 -43.14 -9.47 -23.09
N ILE A 17 -42.40 -10.46 -23.63
CA ILE A 17 -41.04 -10.78 -23.21
C ILE A 17 -40.05 -9.75 -23.75
N ILE A 18 -40.22 -9.32 -25.01
CA ILE A 18 -39.38 -8.31 -25.68
C ILE A 18 -39.58 -6.93 -25.07
N ALA A 19 -40.82 -6.57 -24.77
CA ALA A 19 -41.20 -5.34 -24.07
C ALA A 19 -41.02 -5.45 -22.54
N GLY A 20 -40.50 -6.58 -22.05
CA GLY A 20 -40.57 -6.99 -20.66
C GLY A 20 -40.10 -5.90 -19.69
N ASP A 21 -40.93 -5.66 -18.67
CA ASP A 21 -40.53 -4.90 -17.50
C ASP A 21 -39.19 -5.44 -16.99
N PRO A 22 -38.23 -4.57 -16.63
CA PRO A 22 -36.97 -5.00 -16.07
C PRO A 22 -37.24 -5.93 -14.89
N LYS A 23 -36.73 -7.17 -14.96
CA LYS A 23 -36.83 -8.08 -13.82
C LYS A 23 -35.95 -7.51 -12.71
N ASP A 24 -36.53 -7.30 -11.54
CA ASP A 24 -35.82 -6.86 -10.34
C ASP A 24 -34.76 -7.88 -9.86
N GLU A 25 -34.92 -9.17 -10.19
CA GLU A 25 -34.03 -10.25 -9.76
C GLU A 25 -33.68 -11.23 -10.90
N ILE A 26 -32.39 -11.55 -11.04
CA ILE A 26 -31.87 -12.64 -11.88
C ILE A 26 -31.20 -13.69 -10.98
N ARG A 27 -31.74 -14.92 -10.93
CA ARG A 27 -31.13 -16.06 -10.25
C ARG A 27 -30.43 -16.98 -11.23
N THR A 28 -29.10 -17.02 -11.17
CA THR A 28 -28.27 -17.91 -11.99
C THR A 28 -26.96 -18.21 -11.27
N LYS A 29 -26.31 -19.31 -11.64
CA LYS A 29 -24.97 -19.65 -11.15
C LYS A 29 -23.89 -18.78 -11.79
N VAL A 30 -24.11 -18.38 -13.05
CA VAL A 30 -23.14 -17.65 -13.87
C VAL A 30 -23.87 -16.70 -14.82
N ILE A 31 -23.34 -15.48 -14.96
CA ILE A 31 -23.65 -14.55 -16.05
C ILE A 31 -22.38 -14.40 -16.89
N ARG A 32 -22.50 -14.58 -18.20
CA ARG A 32 -21.43 -14.33 -19.17
C ARG A 32 -21.83 -13.18 -20.08
N LEU A 33 -21.06 -12.10 -20.05
CA LEU A 33 -21.16 -11.05 -21.04
C LEU A 33 -20.31 -11.46 -22.25
N VAL A 34 -20.90 -11.51 -23.44
CA VAL A 34 -20.21 -11.80 -24.70
C VAL A 34 -20.24 -10.57 -25.60
N ASP A 35 -19.25 -10.41 -26.47
CA ASP A 35 -19.26 -9.39 -27.53
C ASP A 35 -19.94 -9.89 -28.81
N ASP A 36 -19.97 -9.03 -29.84
CA ASP A 36 -20.58 -9.32 -31.16
C ASP A 36 -19.93 -10.51 -31.88
N PHE A 37 -18.72 -10.90 -31.49
CA PHE A 37 -18.01 -12.07 -32.02
C PHE A 37 -18.23 -13.33 -31.17
N GLY A 38 -19.12 -13.27 -30.16
CA GLY A 38 -19.40 -14.37 -29.24
C GLY A 38 -18.32 -14.59 -28.18
N LYS A 39 -17.36 -13.68 -28.05
CA LYS A 39 -16.25 -13.82 -27.10
C LYS A 39 -16.64 -13.29 -25.73
N VAL A 40 -16.37 -14.08 -24.69
CA VAL A 40 -16.64 -13.69 -23.31
C VAL A 40 -15.76 -12.50 -22.90
N ARG A 41 -16.40 -11.44 -22.40
CA ARG A 41 -15.78 -10.19 -21.91
C ARG A 41 -15.88 -10.02 -20.41
N ALA A 42 -16.90 -10.61 -19.78
CA ALA A 42 -16.99 -10.67 -18.33
C ALA A 42 -17.72 -11.93 -17.87
N ILE A 43 -17.34 -12.41 -16.68
CA ILE A 43 -17.99 -13.53 -16.00
C ILE A 43 -18.28 -13.10 -14.58
N LEU A 44 -19.56 -13.09 -14.20
CA LEU A 44 -20.00 -13.03 -12.80
C LEU A 44 -20.46 -14.44 -12.41
N GLY A 45 -19.92 -15.00 -11.33
CA GLY A 45 -20.32 -16.32 -10.86
C GLY A 45 -20.07 -16.53 -9.37
N ALA A 46 -20.65 -17.58 -8.82
CA ALA A 46 -20.46 -18.00 -7.43
C ALA A 46 -19.99 -19.47 -7.38
N GLY A 47 -18.79 -19.72 -7.91
CA GLY A 47 -18.22 -21.07 -7.96
C GLY A 47 -17.83 -21.53 -6.56
N ALA A 48 -18.16 -22.76 -6.18
CA ALA A 48 -17.86 -23.33 -4.86
C ALA A 48 -18.34 -22.50 -3.63
N GLY A 49 -19.26 -21.54 -3.84
CA GLY A 49 -19.73 -20.63 -2.79
C GLY A 49 -19.00 -19.29 -2.74
N GLU A 50 -17.98 -19.09 -3.57
CA GLU A 50 -17.15 -17.88 -3.63
C GLU A 50 -17.57 -16.99 -4.81
N PRO A 51 -18.13 -15.80 -4.55
CA PRO A 51 -18.52 -14.90 -5.63
C PRO A 51 -17.28 -14.28 -6.28
N SER A 52 -17.29 -14.22 -7.61
CA SER A 52 -16.23 -13.63 -8.40
C SER A 52 -16.77 -12.91 -9.64
N LEU A 53 -16.07 -11.85 -10.02
CA LEU A 53 -16.24 -11.10 -11.26
C LEU A 53 -14.89 -11.06 -11.98
N SER A 54 -14.81 -11.58 -13.20
CA SER A 54 -13.65 -11.42 -14.07
C SER A 54 -14.01 -10.62 -15.32
N MET A 55 -13.07 -9.83 -15.80
CA MET A 55 -13.17 -9.08 -17.05
C MET A 55 -11.98 -9.42 -17.95
N SER A 56 -12.24 -9.55 -19.24
CA SER A 56 -11.25 -9.98 -20.23
C SER A 56 -11.00 -8.92 -21.30
N ASP A 57 -9.75 -8.78 -21.72
CA ASP A 57 -9.34 -7.94 -22.85
C ASP A 57 -9.84 -8.50 -24.18
N LYS A 58 -9.59 -7.79 -25.29
CA LYS A 58 -9.98 -8.21 -26.65
C LYS A 58 -9.47 -9.60 -27.05
N ASN A 59 -8.33 -10.02 -26.50
CA ASN A 59 -7.68 -11.31 -26.74
C ASN A 59 -8.20 -12.42 -25.81
N GLY A 60 -9.03 -12.09 -24.83
CA GLY A 60 -9.64 -13.04 -23.90
C GLY A 60 -8.82 -13.25 -22.63
N ASN A 61 -7.73 -12.49 -22.46
CA ASN A 61 -6.93 -12.53 -21.26
C ASN A 61 -7.67 -11.78 -20.15
N ILE A 62 -7.72 -12.35 -18.95
CA ILE A 62 -8.28 -11.66 -17.78
C ILE A 62 -7.40 -10.44 -17.50
N CYS A 63 -8.00 -9.25 -17.47
CA CYS A 63 -7.35 -7.97 -17.18
C CYS A 63 -7.77 -7.38 -15.83
N ALA A 64 -8.91 -7.84 -15.29
CA ALA A 64 -9.36 -7.52 -13.94
C ALA A 64 -10.12 -8.69 -13.33
N MET A 65 -9.94 -8.89 -12.03
CA MET A 65 -10.64 -9.93 -11.27
C MET A 65 -10.99 -9.39 -9.88
N PHE A 66 -12.24 -9.56 -9.47
CA PHE A 66 -12.71 -9.36 -8.12
C PHE A 66 -13.20 -10.69 -7.56
N GLY A 67 -12.77 -11.06 -6.37
CA GLY A 67 -13.18 -12.29 -5.69
C GLY A 67 -13.37 -12.04 -4.20
N VAL A 68 -14.31 -12.76 -3.62
CA VAL A 68 -14.53 -12.80 -2.17
C VAL A 68 -14.44 -14.24 -1.71
N GLU A 69 -13.61 -14.47 -0.71
CA GLU A 69 -13.43 -15.72 0.01
C GLU A 69 -13.95 -15.56 1.45
N ALA A 70 -13.93 -16.62 2.26
CA ALA A 70 -14.51 -16.61 3.61
C ALA A 70 -14.02 -15.44 4.48
N GLU A 71 -12.71 -15.16 4.45
CA GLU A 71 -12.06 -14.16 5.32
C GLU A 71 -11.30 -13.09 4.52
N SER A 72 -11.56 -12.99 3.22
CA SER A 72 -10.86 -12.03 2.37
C SER A 72 -11.66 -11.56 1.16
N ALA A 73 -11.34 -10.35 0.69
CA ALA A 73 -11.78 -9.86 -0.61
C ALA A 73 -10.58 -9.30 -1.36
N MET A 74 -10.51 -9.57 -2.67
CA MET A 74 -9.40 -9.13 -3.51
C MET A 74 -9.91 -8.60 -4.86
N LEU A 75 -9.39 -7.44 -5.25
CA LEU A 75 -9.43 -6.91 -6.60
C LEU A 75 -8.02 -6.92 -7.18
N ALA A 76 -7.82 -7.59 -8.31
CA ALA A 76 -6.56 -7.64 -9.03
C ALA A 76 -6.72 -7.04 -10.43
N LEU A 77 -5.79 -6.16 -10.81
CA LEU A 77 -5.63 -5.68 -12.19
C LEU A 77 -4.38 -6.33 -12.78
N THR A 78 -4.52 -7.00 -13.91
CA THR A 78 -3.47 -7.85 -14.51
C THR A 78 -2.97 -7.28 -15.83
N ASN A 79 -1.72 -7.57 -16.18
CA ASN A 79 -1.17 -7.27 -17.51
C ASN A 79 -1.59 -8.35 -18.54
N ALA A 80 -1.14 -8.18 -19.79
CA ALA A 80 -1.43 -9.12 -20.88
C ALA A 80 -0.91 -10.56 -20.63
N ASP A 81 0.09 -10.72 -19.76
CA ASP A 81 0.63 -12.02 -19.36
C ASP A 81 -0.13 -12.65 -18.18
N GLY A 82 -1.21 -12.00 -17.70
CA GLY A 82 -1.99 -12.45 -16.55
C GLY A 82 -1.36 -12.14 -15.19
N LYS A 83 -0.25 -11.39 -15.13
CA LYS A 83 0.40 -11.01 -13.87
C LYS A 83 -0.28 -9.79 -13.25
N ALA A 84 -0.62 -9.86 -11.97
CA ALA A 84 -1.20 -8.74 -11.24
C ALA A 84 -0.21 -7.57 -11.16
N ARG A 85 -0.62 -6.39 -11.63
CA ARG A 85 0.13 -5.12 -11.55
C ARG A 85 -0.34 -4.23 -10.40
N ALA A 86 -1.60 -4.37 -10.02
CA ALA A 86 -2.15 -3.76 -8.82
C ALA A 86 -3.10 -4.73 -8.14
N THR A 87 -3.06 -4.79 -6.81
CA THR A 87 -3.99 -5.58 -6.01
C THR A 87 -4.51 -4.73 -4.86
N LEU A 88 -5.82 -4.68 -4.70
CA LEU A 88 -6.46 -4.21 -3.48
C LEU A 88 -6.99 -5.45 -2.76
N CYS A 89 -6.48 -5.73 -1.57
CA CYS A 89 -6.97 -6.82 -0.74
C CYS A 89 -7.45 -6.31 0.61
N VAL A 90 -8.43 -6.99 1.16
CA VAL A 90 -8.87 -6.83 2.54
C VAL A 90 -8.86 -8.22 3.15
N THR A 91 -8.08 -8.38 4.20
CA THR A 91 -8.09 -9.55 5.08
C THR A 91 -8.45 -9.09 6.48
N GLU A 92 -8.77 -10.02 7.40
CA GLU A 92 -9.15 -9.71 8.79
C GLU A 92 -8.24 -8.66 9.46
N ASN A 93 -6.93 -8.72 9.20
CA ASN A 93 -5.93 -7.91 9.91
C ASN A 93 -5.15 -6.94 9.01
N MET A 94 -5.42 -6.93 7.70
CA MET A 94 -4.57 -6.19 6.76
C MET A 94 -5.33 -5.84 5.47
N PRO A 95 -6.02 -4.68 5.44
CA PRO A 95 -6.34 -4.04 4.18
C PRO A 95 -5.06 -3.49 3.54
N ALA A 96 -4.86 -3.76 2.25
CA ALA A 96 -3.69 -3.34 1.51
C ALA A 96 -3.98 -3.03 0.04
N LEU A 97 -3.39 -1.94 -0.46
CA LEU A 97 -3.21 -1.66 -1.87
C LEU A 97 -1.73 -1.87 -2.22
N GLN A 98 -1.45 -2.80 -3.13
CA GLN A 98 -0.10 -3.15 -3.56
C GLN A 98 0.07 -2.91 -5.07
N LEU A 99 1.23 -2.38 -5.46
CA LEU A 99 1.65 -2.22 -6.85
C LEU A 99 2.84 -3.13 -7.14
N ASN A 100 2.78 -3.86 -8.24
CA ASN A 100 3.78 -4.85 -8.65
C ASN A 100 4.51 -4.42 -9.93
N ASP A 101 5.77 -4.82 -10.05
CA ASP A 101 6.55 -4.71 -11.28
C ASP A 101 6.15 -5.76 -12.34
N THR A 102 6.89 -5.82 -13.45
CA THR A 102 6.68 -6.78 -14.55
C THR A 102 6.95 -8.24 -14.16
N ASN A 103 7.71 -8.46 -13.08
CA ASN A 103 7.99 -9.78 -12.55
C ASN A 103 6.91 -10.25 -11.56
N GLY A 104 6.00 -9.35 -11.16
CA GLY A 104 5.02 -9.61 -10.11
C GLY A 104 5.54 -9.30 -8.71
N THR A 105 6.72 -8.68 -8.60
CA THR A 105 7.32 -8.30 -7.31
C THR A 105 6.71 -6.99 -6.83
N ALA A 106 6.27 -6.95 -5.57
CA ALA A 106 5.76 -5.74 -4.93
C ALA A 106 6.81 -4.62 -4.93
N ARG A 107 6.41 -3.41 -5.34
CA ARG A 107 7.24 -2.20 -5.36
C ARG A 107 6.71 -1.08 -4.50
N ALA A 108 5.40 -1.06 -4.26
CA ALA A 108 4.78 -0.16 -3.30
C ALA A 108 3.61 -0.87 -2.62
N ALA A 109 3.39 -0.57 -1.34
CA ALA A 109 2.20 -1.02 -0.62
C ALA A 109 1.72 0.07 0.35
N LEU A 110 0.44 0.42 0.25
CA LEU A 110 -0.30 1.16 1.27
C LEU A 110 -1.15 0.16 2.06
N HIS A 111 -0.90 0.00 3.36
CA HIS A 111 -1.55 -1.03 4.17
C HIS A 111 -1.65 -0.59 5.63
N LEU A 112 -2.42 -1.33 6.42
CA LEU A 112 -2.38 -1.22 7.88
C LEU A 112 -1.41 -2.27 8.47
N CYS A 113 -0.70 -1.89 9.52
CA CYS A 113 0.10 -2.77 10.36
C CYS A 113 -0.24 -2.50 11.81
N ASN A 114 -0.87 -3.45 12.51
CA ASN A 114 -1.44 -3.24 13.84
C ASN A 114 -2.31 -1.96 13.90
N ASP A 115 -3.24 -1.83 12.95
CA ASP A 115 -4.13 -0.67 12.75
C ASP A 115 -3.46 0.67 12.40
N ALA A 116 -2.12 0.73 12.34
CA ALA A 116 -1.39 1.92 11.91
C ALA A 116 -1.22 1.93 10.39
N PRO A 117 -1.62 3.00 9.68
CA PRO A 117 -1.38 3.14 8.25
C PRO A 117 0.12 3.29 7.93
N MET A 118 0.53 2.53 6.91
CA MET A 118 1.90 2.47 6.41
C MET A 118 1.95 2.55 4.89
N LEU A 119 2.87 3.36 4.35
CA LEU A 119 3.27 3.36 2.95
C LEU A 119 4.71 2.86 2.84
N ASN A 120 4.91 1.70 2.22
CA ASN A 120 6.22 1.12 1.97
C ASN A 120 6.57 1.15 0.49
N LEU A 121 7.83 1.48 0.17
CA LEU A 121 8.44 1.31 -1.14
C LEU A 121 9.54 0.25 -1.05
N TYR A 122 9.53 -0.70 -1.97
CA TYR A 122 10.39 -1.87 -1.96
C TYR A 122 11.38 -1.87 -3.13
N ASP A 123 12.59 -2.36 -2.88
CA ASP A 123 13.52 -2.71 -3.95
C ASP A 123 13.19 -4.08 -4.57
N GLU A 124 14.07 -4.56 -5.46
CA GLU A 124 13.86 -5.79 -6.23
C GLU A 124 13.94 -7.06 -5.41
N ASN A 125 14.59 -6.97 -4.25
CA ASN A 125 14.71 -8.05 -3.29
C ASN A 125 13.61 -7.96 -2.22
N ARG A 126 12.61 -7.09 -2.43
CA ARG A 126 11.51 -6.80 -1.49
C ARG A 126 12.00 -6.25 -0.15
N VAL A 127 13.17 -5.60 -0.13
CA VAL A 127 13.62 -4.83 1.03
C VAL A 127 12.95 -3.47 1.00
N ILE A 128 12.34 -3.06 2.12
CA ILE A 128 11.77 -1.72 2.25
C ILE A 128 12.90 -0.71 2.14
N ARG A 129 12.81 0.23 1.20
CA ARG A 129 13.78 1.33 1.02
C ARG A 129 13.25 2.65 1.55
N THR A 130 11.94 2.79 1.63
CA THR A 130 11.29 3.95 2.22
C THR A 130 10.00 3.51 2.89
N SER A 131 9.75 4.01 4.09
CA SER A 131 8.50 3.77 4.82
C SER A 131 7.95 5.08 5.38
N THR A 132 6.65 5.27 5.28
CA THR A 132 5.92 6.30 6.03
C THR A 132 4.94 5.62 6.95
N THR A 133 4.90 6.02 8.22
CA THR A 133 4.05 5.44 9.27
C THR A 133 3.33 6.56 10.01
N VAL A 134 2.05 6.35 10.31
CA VAL A 134 1.30 7.18 11.27
C VAL A 134 0.73 6.22 12.31
N ALA A 135 1.23 6.29 13.54
CA ALA A 135 0.82 5.44 14.66
C ALA A 135 0.68 6.27 15.95
N ASP A 136 0.06 5.69 16.98
CA ASP A 136 -0.06 6.32 18.30
C ASP A 136 1.31 6.63 18.92
N ALA A 137 2.30 5.78 18.66
CA ALA A 137 3.69 5.99 19.10
C ALA A 137 4.41 7.11 18.34
N GLY A 138 3.83 7.60 17.24
CA GLY A 138 4.37 8.69 16.45
C GLY A 138 4.19 8.56 14.95
N ILE A 139 4.61 9.62 14.26
CA ILE A 139 4.69 9.68 12.80
C ILE A 139 6.15 9.52 12.40
N GLY A 140 6.41 8.74 11.36
CA GLY A 140 7.75 8.51 10.85
C GLY A 140 7.80 8.46 9.33
N PHE A 141 8.82 9.07 8.74
CA PHE A 141 9.30 8.83 7.39
C PHE A 141 10.73 8.31 7.52
N GLU A 142 11.00 7.13 6.99
CA GLU A 142 12.31 6.48 7.11
C GLU A 142 12.82 6.05 5.74
N VAL A 143 14.13 6.16 5.56
CA VAL A 143 14.87 5.64 4.41
C VAL A 143 15.80 4.56 4.93
N HIS A 144 15.86 3.44 4.22
CA HIS A 144 16.63 2.26 4.61
C HIS A 144 17.71 1.94 3.58
N ASP A 145 18.83 1.40 4.07
CA ASP A 145 19.93 0.91 3.25
C ASP A 145 19.59 -0.43 2.54
N VAL A 146 20.57 -0.99 1.82
CA VAL A 146 20.42 -2.24 1.07
C VAL A 146 20.13 -3.47 1.95
N ASN A 147 20.40 -3.37 3.26
CA ASN A 147 20.15 -4.43 4.23
C ASN A 147 18.86 -4.16 5.04
N GLY A 148 18.09 -3.13 4.69
CA GLY A 148 16.87 -2.74 5.41
C GLY A 148 17.13 -2.00 6.72
N LYS A 149 18.34 -1.47 6.95
CA LYS A 149 18.65 -0.66 8.13
C LYS A 149 18.36 0.81 7.85
N THR A 150 17.68 1.49 8.76
CA THR A 150 17.43 2.95 8.67
C THR A 150 18.73 3.72 8.52
N CYS A 151 18.83 4.50 7.44
CA CYS A 151 19.96 5.38 7.12
C CYS A 151 19.56 6.87 7.09
N ALA A 152 18.26 7.19 7.07
CA ALA A 152 17.77 8.53 7.33
C ALA A 152 16.32 8.47 7.83
N GLY A 153 15.87 9.50 8.54
CA GLY A 153 14.45 9.60 8.88
C GLY A 153 14.02 10.95 9.43
N LEU A 154 12.73 11.22 9.33
CA LEU A 154 11.99 12.32 9.95
C LEU A 154 10.90 11.68 10.81
N ARG A 155 10.97 11.83 12.14
CA ARG A 155 10.11 11.09 13.05
C ARG A 155 9.78 11.86 14.32
N THR A 156 8.68 11.50 14.96
CA THR A 156 8.42 11.86 16.36
C THR A 156 8.80 10.68 17.25
N ILE A 157 9.57 10.93 18.30
CA ILE A 157 9.89 9.93 19.35
C ILE A 157 9.46 10.55 20.67
N ASP A 158 8.52 9.91 21.38
CA ASP A 158 7.90 10.47 22.61
C ASP A 158 7.40 11.91 22.38
N ASP A 159 6.63 12.12 21.30
CA ASP A 159 6.11 13.42 20.83
C ASP A 159 7.16 14.48 20.48
N LYS A 160 8.44 14.11 20.40
CA LYS A 160 9.51 15.05 20.05
C LYS A 160 9.95 14.89 18.60
N PRO A 161 9.94 15.96 17.80
CA PRO A 161 10.41 15.89 16.41
C PRO A 161 11.91 15.63 16.35
N ARG A 162 12.30 14.73 15.46
CA ARG A 162 13.68 14.32 15.22
C ARG A 162 13.91 14.02 13.74
N MET A 163 15.03 14.49 13.25
CA MET A 163 15.62 14.13 11.97
C MET A 163 16.95 13.44 12.22
N ASP A 164 17.18 12.31 11.55
CA ASP A 164 18.45 11.59 11.59
C ASP A 164 18.96 11.33 10.17
N ILE A 165 20.27 11.44 9.98
CA ILE A 165 21.00 10.91 8.84
C ILE A 165 22.10 10.02 9.41
N ILE A 166 22.09 8.74 9.06
CA ILE A 166 22.97 7.71 9.60
C ILE A 166 23.81 7.15 8.46
N GLY A 167 25.06 7.58 8.41
CA GLY A 167 26.06 7.09 7.46
C GLY A 167 26.88 5.93 8.02
N THR A 168 27.77 5.40 7.20
CA THR A 168 28.72 4.35 7.62
C THR A 168 29.83 4.91 8.53
N THR A 169 30.11 6.20 8.46
CA THR A 169 31.18 6.89 9.20
C THR A 169 30.69 7.64 10.44
N GLY A 170 29.39 7.86 10.58
CA GLY A 170 28.81 8.67 11.64
C GLY A 170 27.36 9.02 11.39
N SER A 171 26.82 9.91 12.20
CA SER A 171 25.44 10.36 12.12
C SER A 171 25.28 11.85 12.35
N VAL A 172 24.22 12.41 11.79
CA VAL A 172 23.73 13.75 12.09
C VAL A 172 22.32 13.61 12.66
N THR A 173 22.06 14.27 13.78
CA THR A 173 20.74 14.32 14.41
C THR A 173 20.34 15.76 14.63
N LEU A 174 19.11 16.13 14.25
CA LEU A 174 18.48 17.41 14.54
C LEU A 174 17.13 17.15 15.22
N GLY A 175 16.85 17.71 16.37
CA GLY A 175 15.54 17.52 16.99
C GLY A 175 15.41 18.02 18.41
N ALA A 176 14.20 17.92 18.96
CA ALA A 176 13.94 18.10 20.38
C ALA A 176 14.39 16.83 21.13
N LEU A 177 15.58 16.86 21.72
CA LEU A 177 16.09 15.73 22.50
C LEU A 177 15.60 15.82 23.95
N LYS A 178 15.94 14.83 24.77
CA LYS A 178 15.59 14.79 26.20
C LYS A 178 16.02 16.07 26.93
N ASP A 179 17.17 16.62 26.58
CA ASP A 179 17.78 17.78 27.25
C ASP A 179 17.50 19.13 26.55
N GLY A 180 16.65 19.12 25.51
CA GLY A 180 16.30 20.29 24.72
C GLY A 180 16.59 20.13 23.22
N PRO A 181 16.29 21.15 22.41
CA PRO A 181 16.58 21.14 20.98
C PRO A 181 18.09 21.09 20.72
N ALA A 182 18.50 20.22 19.80
CA ALA A 182 19.90 20.04 19.45
C ALA A 182 20.11 19.68 17.99
N LEU A 183 21.26 20.11 17.46
CA LEU A 183 21.92 19.58 16.28
C LEU A 183 23.20 18.88 16.73
N LEU A 184 23.35 17.58 16.46
CA LEU A 184 24.46 16.76 16.89
C LEU A 184 25.11 16.07 15.67
N LEU A 185 26.44 16.07 15.64
CA LEU A 185 27.26 15.27 14.73
C LEU A 185 28.03 14.26 15.56
N ALA A 186 27.93 12.97 15.22
CA ALA A 186 28.62 11.89 15.91
C ALA A 186 29.34 10.97 14.91
N ASP A 187 30.37 10.24 15.38
CA ASP A 187 30.96 9.17 14.57
C ASP A 187 30.33 7.80 14.83
N ARG A 188 30.98 6.73 14.36
CA ARG A 188 30.42 5.35 14.38
C ARG A 188 30.43 4.72 15.77
N THR A 189 31.35 5.15 16.60
CA THR A 189 31.26 5.02 18.06
C THR A 189 30.31 6.12 18.53
N PRO A 190 29.43 5.94 19.52
CA PRO A 190 28.44 6.94 19.90
C PRO A 190 29.08 8.16 20.61
N CYS A 191 30.09 8.78 19.99
CA CYS A 191 30.82 9.93 20.44
C CYS A 191 30.42 11.11 19.57
N ILE A 192 29.73 12.07 20.20
CA ILE A 192 29.45 13.38 19.62
C ILE A 192 30.80 14.06 19.32
N ARG A 193 30.95 14.62 18.12
CA ARG A 193 32.13 15.37 17.66
C ARG A 193 31.87 16.86 17.59
N ALA A 194 30.62 17.24 17.30
CA ALA A 194 30.18 18.61 17.32
C ALA A 194 28.71 18.66 17.71
N GLY A 195 28.30 19.72 18.40
CA GLY A 195 26.89 19.93 18.67
C GLY A 195 26.56 21.38 18.99
N ILE A 196 25.33 21.76 18.65
CA ILE A 196 24.70 22.99 19.11
C ILE A 196 23.42 22.57 19.81
N ARG A 197 23.26 22.91 21.08
CA ARG A 197 22.08 22.56 21.86
C ARG A 197 21.62 23.71 22.75
N VAL A 198 20.35 23.68 23.12
CA VAL A 198 19.82 24.53 24.19
C VAL A 198 19.60 23.64 25.41
N SER A 199 20.19 24.00 26.54
CA SER A 199 19.98 23.31 27.83
C SER A 199 19.49 24.33 28.85
N GLY A 200 18.21 24.22 29.22
CA GLY A 200 17.55 25.25 30.02
C GLY A 200 17.50 26.59 29.27
N SER A 201 18.09 27.64 29.85
CA SER A 201 18.20 28.97 29.24
C SER A 201 19.53 29.22 28.52
N THR A 202 20.42 28.23 28.46
CA THR A 202 21.77 28.39 27.92
C THR A 202 21.89 27.75 26.54
N GLN A 203 22.44 28.49 25.59
CA GLN A 203 22.87 27.94 24.32
C GLN A 203 24.31 27.45 24.43
N VAL A 204 24.55 26.18 24.07
CA VAL A 204 25.86 25.55 24.16
C VAL A 204 26.29 25.09 22.78
N SER A 205 27.46 25.52 22.33
CA SER A 205 28.13 25.02 21.13
C SER A 205 29.43 24.31 21.54
N GLU A 206 29.64 23.07 21.11
CA GLU A 206 30.76 22.25 21.59
C GLU A 206 31.44 21.47 20.46
N LEU A 207 32.75 21.26 20.61
CA LEU A 207 33.56 20.37 19.78
C LEU A 207 34.31 19.37 20.66
N TYR A 208 34.45 18.14 20.17
CA TYR A 208 35.12 17.05 20.88
C TYR A 208 36.23 16.41 20.02
N ASP A 209 37.32 16.00 20.67
CA ASP A 209 38.37 15.19 20.03
C ASP A 209 37.89 13.76 19.76
N ALA A 210 38.74 12.94 19.11
CA ALA A 210 38.45 11.53 18.80
C ALA A 210 38.25 10.62 20.05
N ARG A 211 38.73 11.04 21.23
CA ARG A 211 38.55 10.30 22.49
C ARG A 211 37.26 10.71 23.21
N GLY A 212 36.53 11.70 22.69
CA GLY A 212 35.32 12.24 23.29
C GLY A 212 35.60 13.31 24.35
N ASN A 213 36.82 13.84 24.42
CA ASN A 213 37.11 14.98 25.30
C ASN A 213 36.67 16.27 24.63
N ARG A 214 36.02 17.15 25.39
CA ARG A 214 35.63 18.48 24.91
C ARG A 214 36.88 19.31 24.67
N VAL A 215 37.11 19.73 23.43
CA VAL A 215 38.26 20.57 23.04
C VAL A 215 37.89 22.04 22.90
N TRP A 216 36.60 22.34 22.72
CA TRP A 216 36.09 23.70 22.64
C TRP A 216 34.64 23.76 23.09
N ALA A 217 34.26 24.88 23.71
CA ALA A 217 32.89 25.20 24.08
C ALA A 217 32.66 26.71 23.99
N ALA A 218 31.45 27.11 23.62
CA ALA A 218 30.95 28.46 23.79
C ALA A 218 29.53 28.42 24.35
N ASP A 219 29.32 29.16 25.43
CA ASP A 219 28.06 29.24 26.16
C ASP A 219 27.54 30.68 26.07
N GLN A 220 26.25 30.85 25.74
CA GLN A 220 25.53 32.15 25.76
C GLN A 220 24.26 32.04 26.59
#